data_AF-W5SLP5-F1
#
_entry.id   AF-W5SLP5-F1
#
_cell.length_a   1.000
_cell.length_b   1.000
_cell.length_c   1.000
_cell.angle_alpha   90.00
_cell.angle_beta   90.00
_cell.angle_gamma   90.00
#
_symmetry.space_group_name_H-M   'P 1'
#
loop_
_entity.id
_entity.type
_entity.pdbx_description
1 polymer ?
#
loop_
_entity_poly.entity_id
_entity_poly.type
_entity_poly.pdbx_seq_one_letter_code
_entity_poly.pdbx_strand_id
1 'polypeptide(L)'
;MNKVKRAYEDYVMYFEEGRLNDAEIAKELCVSRANVCKMRQKWESSQDNPEEFSSDNKVTICKTTLNSVLDRVLKNNAKARELKSQFSIAKSQLGLKFMKAFNNYLELELEDCIEEINLLEREIKIIQNKGNSRELQDKKIKLKDLKRETEYKMMKLYYETIKKLKIADLDRSRFKFGG
;
A
#
# COMPACT_ATOMS: atom_id res chain seq x y z
N MET A 1 31.44 15.50 -19.67
CA MET A 1 30.09 14.93 -19.81
C MET A 1 30.02 14.10 -21.08
N ASN A 2 29.87 12.78 -20.97
CA ASN A 2 29.66 11.92 -22.13
C ASN A 2 28.28 12.25 -22.72
N LYS A 3 28.25 12.88 -23.90
CA LYS A 3 27.01 13.15 -24.63
C LYS A 3 26.50 11.81 -25.16
N VAL A 4 25.54 11.22 -24.47
CA VAL A 4 24.81 10.06 -24.98
C VAL A 4 24.08 10.52 -26.25
N LYS A 5 24.44 9.96 -27.41
CA LYS A 5 23.72 10.23 -28.65
C LYS A 5 22.35 9.58 -28.54
N ARG A 6 21.29 10.39 -28.59
CA ARG A 6 19.89 9.94 -28.62
C ARG A 6 19.40 9.97 -30.07
N ALA A 7 18.62 8.96 -30.44
CA ALA A 7 18.03 8.87 -31.77
C ALA A 7 16.87 9.86 -31.88
N TYR A 8 16.42 10.18 -33.10
CA TYR A 8 15.33 11.14 -33.31
C TYR A 8 14.01 10.64 -32.69
N GLU A 9 13.78 9.33 -32.78
CA GLU A 9 12.62 8.62 -32.26
C GLU A 9 12.50 8.73 -30.73
N ASP A 10 13.63 8.83 -30.03
CA ASP A 10 13.65 9.05 -28.57
C ASP A 10 12.98 10.38 -28.18
N TYR A 11 13.02 11.39 -29.06
CA TYR A 11 12.38 12.70 -28.83
C TYR A 11 10.91 12.68 -29.25
N VAL A 12 10.61 12.07 -30.39
CA VAL A 12 9.25 12.01 -30.97
C VAL A 12 8.25 11.40 -29.99
N MET A 13 8.63 10.33 -29.30
CA MET A 13 7.78 9.68 -28.28
C MET A 13 7.25 10.67 -27.22
N TYR A 14 8.10 11.60 -26.75
CA TYR A 14 7.68 12.61 -25.77
C TYR A 14 6.87 13.75 -26.40
N PHE A 15 7.12 14.08 -27.67
CA PHE A 15 6.36 15.10 -28.38
C PHE A 15 4.93 14.65 -28.66
N GLU A 16 4.74 13.39 -29.05
CA GLU A 16 3.43 12.78 -29.25
C GLU A 16 2.65 12.61 -27.93
N GLU A 17 3.33 12.26 -26.84
CA GLU A 17 2.68 12.10 -25.53
C GLU A 17 2.20 13.44 -24.95
N GLY A 18 2.91 14.55 -25.22
CA GLY A 18 2.49 15.92 -24.86
C GLY A 18 2.47 16.24 -23.37
N ARG A 19 2.92 15.33 -22.51
CA ARG A 19 2.86 15.46 -21.04
C ARG A 19 4.03 16.22 -20.42
N LEU A 20 5.18 16.23 -21.08
CA LEU A 20 6.41 16.84 -20.56
C LEU A 20 6.79 18.08 -21.37
N ASN A 21 7.30 19.10 -20.68
CA ASN A 21 7.88 20.27 -21.33
C ASN A 21 9.34 20.01 -21.77
N ASP A 22 9.89 20.86 -22.64
CA ASP A 22 11.23 20.68 -23.20
C ASP A 22 12.35 20.59 -22.16
N ALA A 23 12.18 21.20 -20.99
CA ALA A 23 13.17 21.12 -19.91
C ALA A 23 13.12 19.77 -19.18
N GLU A 24 11.94 19.17 -19.06
CA GLU A 24 11.75 17.84 -18.50
C GLU A 24 12.25 16.76 -19.45
N ILE A 25 11.92 16.86 -20.74
CA ILE A 25 12.42 15.97 -21.79
C ILE A 25 13.95 16.01 -21.86
N ALA A 26 14.55 17.21 -21.72
CA ALA A 26 16.00 17.37 -21.71
C ALA A 26 16.66 16.63 -20.53
N LYS A 27 16.05 16.69 -19.33
CA LYS A 27 16.52 15.95 -18.15
C LYS A 27 16.40 14.44 -18.35
N GLU A 28 15.25 13.98 -18.85
CA GLU A 28 14.95 12.56 -19.06
C GLU A 28 15.89 11.94 -20.10
N LEU A 29 16.10 12.62 -21.23
CA LEU A 29 16.98 12.15 -22.30
C LEU A 29 18.47 12.40 -22.02
N CYS A 30 18.80 13.14 -20.95
CA CYS A 30 20.15 13.59 -20.59
C CYS A 30 20.82 14.41 -21.70
N VAL A 31 20.08 15.34 -22.31
CA VAL A 31 20.52 16.20 -23.41
C VAL A 31 20.26 17.67 -23.09
N SER A 32 20.84 18.60 -23.87
CA SER A 32 20.55 20.02 -23.69
C SER A 32 19.13 20.36 -24.16
N ARG A 33 18.45 21.27 -23.47
CA ARG A 33 17.15 21.83 -23.89
C ARG A 33 17.16 22.35 -25.33
N ALA A 34 18.24 23.01 -25.74
CA ALA A 34 18.41 23.48 -27.12
C ALA A 34 18.35 22.35 -28.17
N ASN A 35 18.78 21.13 -27.82
CA ASN A 35 18.69 19.98 -28.70
C ASN A 35 17.25 19.47 -28.80
N VAL A 36 16.51 19.47 -27.69
CA VAL A 36 15.08 19.12 -27.67
C VAL A 36 14.29 20.11 -28.53
N CYS A 37 14.50 21.41 -28.39
CA CYS A 37 13.81 22.42 -29.21
C CYS A 37 14.09 22.24 -30.71
N LYS A 38 15.33 21.91 -31.10
CA LYS A 38 15.68 21.62 -32.50
C LYS A 38 14.95 20.40 -33.03
N MET A 39 14.85 19.33 -32.24
CA MET A 39 14.11 18.13 -32.64
C MET A 39 12.60 18.37 -32.70
N ARG A 40 12.06 19.21 -31.80
CA ARG A 40 10.65 19.61 -31.81
C ARG A 40 10.29 20.40 -33.06
N GLN A 41 11.10 21.41 -33.41
CA GLN A 41 10.90 22.18 -34.64
C GLN A 41 10.95 21.29 -35.89
N LYS A 42 11.88 20.32 -35.92
CA LYS A 42 11.96 19.33 -36.99
C LYS A 42 10.69 18.47 -37.06
N TRP A 43 10.19 18.03 -35.92
CA TRP A 43 8.97 17.23 -35.81
C TRP A 43 7.72 18.00 -36.25
N GLU A 44 7.54 19.23 -35.77
CA GLU A 44 6.43 20.12 -36.14
C GLU A 44 6.46 20.46 -37.63
N SER A 45 7.64 20.75 -38.20
CA SER A 45 7.80 21.02 -39.63
C SER A 45 7.48 19.80 -40.51
N SER A 46 7.67 18.59 -39.99
CA SER A 46 7.29 17.34 -40.67
C SER A 46 5.80 17.00 -40.55
N GLN A 47 5.05 17.69 -39.67
CA GLN A 47 3.58 17.58 -39.61
C GLN A 47 2.90 18.51 -40.63
N ASP A 48 3.47 19.68 -40.90
CA ASP A 48 2.89 20.69 -41.79
C ASP A 48 3.17 20.47 -43.29
N ASN A 49 4.21 19.68 -43.61
CA ASN A 49 4.48 19.19 -44.96
C ASN A 49 4.34 17.67 -44.98
N PRO A 50 3.14 17.12 -45.23
CA PRO A 50 3.02 15.73 -45.61
C PRO A 50 3.58 15.61 -47.02
N GLU A 51 4.90 15.39 -47.16
CA GLU A 51 5.40 14.70 -48.35
C GLU A 51 4.52 13.46 -48.52
N GLU A 52 3.84 13.39 -49.67
CA GLU A 52 2.87 12.37 -50.03
C GLU A 52 3.33 10.99 -49.57
N PHE A 53 2.77 10.49 -48.47
CA PHE A 53 2.77 9.07 -48.17
C PHE A 53 1.78 8.39 -49.12
N SER A 54 2.15 8.35 -50.40
CA SER A 54 1.45 7.60 -51.42
C SER A 54 1.73 6.10 -51.23
N SER A 55 0.64 5.35 -51.12
CA SER A 55 0.48 3.89 -51.23
C SER A 55 1.05 3.02 -50.10
N ASP A 56 0.18 2.23 -49.46
CA ASP A 56 0.45 0.89 -48.91
C ASP A 56 1.79 0.60 -48.19
N ASN A 57 2.36 1.59 -47.50
CA ASN A 57 3.65 1.42 -46.82
C ASN A 57 3.49 0.55 -45.57
N LYS A 58 3.69 -0.76 -45.75
CA LYS A 58 3.77 -1.76 -44.70
C LYS A 58 4.91 -1.41 -43.73
N VAL A 59 4.56 -0.88 -42.56
CA VAL A 59 5.51 -0.60 -41.46
C VAL A 59 6.29 -1.88 -41.15
N THR A 60 7.59 -1.87 -41.45
CA THR A 60 8.47 -3.02 -41.26
C THR A 60 9.37 -2.77 -40.05
N ILE A 61 9.11 -3.48 -38.95
CA ILE A 61 9.95 -3.44 -37.74
C ILE A 61 10.98 -4.56 -37.82
N CYS A 62 12.24 -4.25 -37.54
CA CYS A 62 13.28 -5.27 -37.45
C CYS A 62 12.99 -6.23 -36.29
N LYS A 63 13.09 -7.54 -36.55
CA LYS A 63 12.84 -8.61 -35.56
C LYS A 63 13.65 -8.43 -34.27
N THR A 64 14.88 -7.92 -34.37
CA THR A 64 15.75 -7.69 -33.20
C THR A 64 15.21 -6.56 -32.31
N THR A 65 14.73 -5.46 -32.92
CA THR A 65 14.09 -4.36 -32.19
C THR A 65 12.83 -4.86 -31.48
N LEU A 66 11.96 -5.59 -32.18
CA LEU A 66 10.77 -6.17 -31.59
C LEU A 66 11.10 -7.09 -30.39
N ASN A 67 12.04 -8.02 -30.56
CA ASN A 67 12.45 -8.94 -29.49
C ASN A 67 13.02 -8.19 -28.29
N SER A 68 13.84 -7.16 -28.51
CA SER A 68 14.42 -6.37 -27.42
C SER A 68 13.38 -5.60 -26.60
N VAL A 69 12.33 -5.09 -27.27
CA VAL A 69 11.18 -4.45 -26.62
C VAL A 69 10.38 -5.47 -25.82
N LEU A 70 10.10 -6.64 -26.41
CA LEU A 70 9.39 -7.73 -25.74
C LEU A 70 10.14 -8.21 -24.49
N ASP A 71 11.44 -8.46 -24.59
CA ASP A 71 12.29 -8.87 -23.46
C ASP A 71 12.26 -7.83 -22.34
N ARG A 72 12.32 -6.53 -22.69
CA ARG A 72 12.23 -5.43 -21.73
C ARG A 72 10.87 -5.41 -21.02
N VAL A 73 9.78 -5.56 -21.77
CA VAL A 73 8.42 -5.58 -21.22
C VAL A 73 8.23 -6.79 -20.30
N LEU A 74 8.67 -7.98 -20.72
CA LEU A 74 8.59 -9.19 -19.90
C LEU A 74 9.38 -9.04 -18.60
N LYS A 75 10.60 -8.51 -18.67
CA LYS A 75 11.45 -8.26 -17.49
C LYS A 75 10.82 -7.24 -16.54
N ASN A 76 10.27 -6.14 -17.07
CA ASN A 76 9.61 -5.12 -16.24
C ASN A 76 8.34 -5.66 -15.60
N ASN A 77 7.55 -6.45 -16.32
CA ASN A 77 6.36 -7.10 -15.79
C ASN A 77 6.71 -8.11 -14.68
N ALA A 78 7.77 -8.90 -14.85
CA ALA A 78 8.24 -9.81 -13.82
C ALA A 78 8.65 -9.06 -12.54
N LYS A 79 9.39 -7.96 -12.67
CA LYS A 79 9.76 -7.09 -11.53
C LYS A 79 8.55 -6.47 -10.85
N ALA A 80 7.56 -5.99 -11.62
CA ALA A 80 6.34 -5.41 -11.06
C ALA A 80 5.54 -6.45 -10.27
N ARG A 81 5.44 -7.70 -10.78
CA ARG A 81 4.80 -8.81 -10.06
C ARG A 81 5.53 -9.14 -8.76
N GLU A 82 6.85 -9.19 -8.79
CA GLU A 82 7.67 -9.45 -7.61
C GLU A 82 7.48 -8.35 -6.55
N LEU A 83 7.55 -7.08 -6.94
CA LEU A 83 7.31 -5.95 -6.03
C LEU A 83 5.90 -5.99 -5.43
N LYS A 84 4.88 -6.33 -6.23
CA LYS A 84 3.51 -6.48 -5.74
C LYS A 84 3.42 -7.62 -4.70
N SER A 85 4.10 -8.73 -4.94
CA SER A 85 4.20 -9.85 -3.99
C SER A 85 4.86 -9.41 -2.68
N GLN A 86 6.05 -8.79 -2.77
CA GLN A 86 6.79 -8.29 -1.61
C GLN A 86 5.98 -7.29 -0.79
N PHE A 87 5.28 -6.37 -1.46
CA PHE A 87 4.39 -5.42 -0.79
C PHE A 87 3.26 -6.13 -0.02
N SER A 88 2.63 -7.14 -0.65
CA SER A 88 1.58 -7.94 0.00
C SER A 88 2.10 -8.67 1.25
N ILE A 89 3.30 -9.26 1.16
CA ILE A 89 3.97 -9.91 2.29
C ILE A 89 4.26 -8.91 3.40
N ALA A 90 4.88 -7.77 3.08
CA ALA A 90 5.21 -6.73 4.05
C ALA A 90 3.95 -6.19 4.75
N LYS A 91 2.85 -5.97 4.01
CA LYS A 91 1.56 -5.57 4.57
C LYS A 91 1.03 -6.61 5.56
N SER A 92 1.10 -7.89 5.20
CA SER A 92 0.65 -8.99 6.05
C SER A 92 1.48 -9.12 7.32
N GLN A 93 2.82 -9.01 7.21
CA GLN A 93 3.73 -9.01 8.36
C GLN A 93 3.49 -7.83 9.30
N LEU A 94 3.23 -6.64 8.76
CA LEU A 94 2.88 -5.47 9.57
C LEU A 94 1.57 -5.70 10.34
N GLY A 95 0.55 -6.25 9.68
CA GLY A 95 -0.71 -6.62 10.32
C GLY A 95 -0.51 -7.61 11.47
N LEU A 96 0.30 -8.65 11.27
CA LEU A 96 0.63 -9.62 12.32
C LEU A 96 1.36 -8.98 13.51
N LYS A 97 2.36 -8.13 13.25
CA LYS A 97 3.07 -7.39 14.31
C LYS A 97 2.13 -6.50 15.11
N PHE A 98 1.22 -5.80 14.42
CA PHE A 98 0.19 -4.98 15.07
C PHE A 98 -0.71 -5.83 15.96
N MET A 99 -1.27 -6.94 15.44
CA MET A 99 -2.15 -7.82 16.22
C MET A 99 -1.45 -8.36 17.46
N LYS A 100 -0.17 -8.76 17.34
CA LYS A 100 0.60 -9.22 18.50
C LYS A 100 0.77 -8.12 19.56
N ALA A 101 1.18 -6.92 19.16
CA ALA A 101 1.33 -5.81 20.09
C ALA A 101 0.01 -5.39 20.73
N PHE A 102 -1.07 -5.41 19.96
CA PHE A 102 -2.40 -5.05 20.43
C PHE A 102 -2.96 -6.09 21.42
N ASN A 103 -2.77 -7.38 21.17
CA ASN A 103 -3.18 -8.42 22.12
C ASN A 103 -2.43 -8.28 23.44
N ASN A 104 -1.12 -8.05 23.42
CA ASN A 104 -0.35 -7.80 24.64
C ASN A 104 -0.87 -6.57 25.40
N TYR A 105 -1.23 -5.51 24.68
CA TYR A 105 -1.83 -4.32 25.28
C TYR A 105 -3.20 -4.64 25.92
N LEU A 106 -4.05 -5.42 25.25
CA LEU A 106 -5.34 -5.85 25.79
C LEU A 106 -5.17 -6.68 27.07
N GLU A 107 -4.19 -7.60 27.10
CA GLU A 107 -3.89 -8.41 28.29
C GLU A 107 -3.51 -7.51 29.48
N LEU A 108 -2.64 -6.53 29.27
CA LEU A 108 -2.24 -5.58 30.31
C LEU A 108 -3.40 -4.70 30.80
N GLU A 109 -4.22 -4.18 29.89
CA GLU A 109 -5.37 -3.34 30.24
C GLU A 109 -6.47 -4.10 31.00
N LEU A 110 -6.51 -5.43 30.87
CA LEU A 110 -7.51 -6.29 31.49
C LEU A 110 -6.96 -7.08 32.69
N GLU A 111 -5.67 -6.92 33.01
CA GLU A 111 -4.97 -7.70 34.05
C GLU A 111 -5.69 -7.65 35.39
N ASP A 112 -5.95 -6.44 35.91
CA ASP A 112 -6.66 -6.24 37.18
C ASP A 112 -8.03 -6.93 37.21
N CYS A 113 -8.80 -6.82 36.12
CA CYS A 113 -10.12 -7.45 36.02
C CYS A 113 -10.01 -8.97 36.01
N ILE A 114 -9.02 -9.52 35.31
CA ILE A 114 -8.76 -10.96 35.23
C ILE A 114 -8.32 -11.49 36.60
N GLU A 115 -7.46 -10.76 37.31
CA GLU A 115 -7.04 -11.11 38.67
C GLU A 115 -8.22 -11.12 39.65
N GLU A 116 -9.06 -10.08 39.64
CA GLU A 116 -10.24 -10.02 40.50
C GLU A 116 -11.24 -11.16 40.19
N ILE A 117 -11.45 -11.49 38.90
CA ILE A 117 -12.25 -12.65 38.48
C ILE A 117 -11.67 -13.94 39.06
N ASN A 118 -10.36 -14.15 38.90
CA ASN A 118 -9.68 -15.35 39.38
C ASN A 118 -9.77 -15.50 40.91
N LEU A 119 -9.64 -14.40 41.65
CA LEU A 119 -9.81 -14.40 43.11
C LEU A 119 -11.24 -14.75 43.50
N LEU A 120 -12.25 -14.12 42.88
CA LEU A 120 -13.66 -14.42 43.10
C LEU A 120 -14.01 -15.88 42.81
N GLU A 121 -13.48 -16.44 41.72
CA GLU A 121 -13.70 -17.86 41.38
C GLU A 121 -13.11 -18.81 42.43
N ARG A 122 -11.93 -18.51 42.96
CA ARG A 122 -11.32 -19.28 44.05
C ARG A 122 -12.15 -19.19 45.33
N GLU A 123 -12.61 -18.00 45.70
CA GLU A 123 -13.45 -17.79 46.87
C GLU A 123 -14.79 -18.54 46.76
N ILE A 124 -15.43 -18.47 45.60
CA ILE A 124 -16.67 -19.22 45.31
C ILE A 124 -16.43 -20.71 45.50
N LYS A 125 -15.32 -21.26 44.99
CA LYS A 125 -14.98 -22.67 45.15
C LYS A 125 -14.80 -23.07 46.62
N ILE A 126 -14.19 -22.21 47.44
CA ILE A 126 -14.03 -22.44 48.89
C ILE A 126 -15.38 -22.43 49.59
N ILE A 127 -16.26 -21.46 49.27
CA ILE A 127 -17.59 -21.33 49.89
C ILE A 127 -18.51 -22.49 49.50
N GLN A 128 -18.45 -22.94 48.24
CA GLN A 128 -19.19 -24.13 47.77
C GLN A 128 -18.89 -25.36 48.63
N ASN A 129 -17.62 -25.56 48.98
CA ASN A 129 -17.21 -26.68 49.83
C ASN A 129 -17.67 -26.55 51.29
N LYS A 130 -18.01 -25.33 51.74
CA LYS A 130 -18.43 -25.02 53.13
C LYS A 130 -19.95 -24.95 53.33
N GLY A 131 -20.76 -24.95 52.26
CA GLY A 131 -22.23 -25.00 52.35
C GLY A 131 -22.94 -23.66 52.60
N ASN A 132 -22.26 -22.52 52.49
CA ASN A 132 -22.86 -21.20 52.75
C ASN A 132 -23.70 -20.71 51.54
N SER A 133 -25.02 -20.94 51.56
CA SER A 133 -25.90 -20.70 50.39
C SER A 133 -26.03 -19.23 49.97
N ARG A 134 -26.20 -18.29 50.92
CA ARG A 134 -26.45 -16.86 50.60
C ARG A 134 -25.21 -16.16 50.08
N GLU A 135 -24.10 -16.26 50.83
CA GLU A 135 -22.80 -15.70 50.44
C GLU A 135 -22.34 -16.23 49.06
N LEU A 136 -22.62 -17.50 48.78
CA LEU A 136 -22.33 -18.11 47.48
C LEU A 136 -23.11 -17.45 46.34
N GLN A 137 -24.40 -17.15 46.53
CA GLN A 137 -25.21 -16.50 45.52
C GLN A 137 -24.74 -15.07 45.27
N ASP A 138 -24.46 -14.31 46.33
CA ASP A 138 -24.00 -12.92 46.22
C ASP A 138 -22.68 -12.84 45.44
N LYS A 139 -21.70 -13.71 45.74
CA LYS A 139 -20.43 -13.75 45.00
C LYS A 139 -20.60 -14.22 43.55
N LYS A 140 -21.52 -15.15 43.27
CA LYS A 140 -21.84 -15.55 41.88
C LYS A 140 -22.42 -14.41 41.06
N ILE A 141 -23.28 -13.58 41.66
CA ILE A 141 -23.80 -12.38 41.01
C ILE A 141 -22.66 -11.40 40.72
N LYS A 142 -21.82 -11.10 41.73
CA LYS A 142 -20.64 -10.23 41.55
C LYS A 142 -19.71 -10.73 40.43
N LEU A 143 -19.42 -12.03 40.40
CA LEU A 143 -18.59 -12.63 39.35
C LEU A 143 -19.19 -12.44 37.95
N LYS A 144 -20.51 -12.61 37.83
CA LYS A 144 -21.21 -12.43 36.55
C LYS A 144 -21.15 -10.98 36.08
N ASP A 145 -21.36 -10.02 36.98
CA ASP A 145 -21.31 -8.60 36.66
C ASP A 145 -19.89 -8.17 36.27
N LEU A 146 -18.88 -8.63 37.00
CA LEU A 146 -17.47 -8.35 36.70
C LEU A 146 -17.04 -8.92 35.34
N LYS A 147 -17.48 -10.13 34.99
CA LYS A 147 -17.23 -10.71 33.66
C LYS A 147 -17.84 -9.86 32.55
N ARG A 148 -19.09 -9.40 32.74
CA ARG A 148 -19.76 -8.52 31.77
C ARG A 148 -19.04 -7.18 31.62
N GLU A 149 -18.58 -6.59 32.73
CA GLU A 149 -17.82 -5.34 32.70
C GLU A 149 -16.48 -5.51 31.96
N THR A 150 -15.79 -6.62 32.19
CA THR A 150 -14.55 -6.97 31.50
C THR A 150 -14.77 -7.09 29.99
N GLU A 151 -15.83 -7.80 29.57
CA GLU A 151 -16.22 -7.91 28.15
C GLU A 151 -16.53 -6.54 27.54
N TYR A 152 -17.24 -5.67 28.27
CA TYR A 152 -17.54 -4.32 27.81
C TYR A 152 -16.26 -3.48 27.65
N LYS A 153 -15.33 -3.54 28.62
CA LYS A 153 -14.04 -2.85 28.54
C LYS A 153 -13.23 -3.35 27.33
N MET A 154 -13.16 -4.66 27.14
CA MET A 154 -12.52 -5.27 25.98
C MET A 154 -13.13 -4.75 24.66
N MET A 155 -14.45 -4.76 24.53
CA MET A 155 -15.14 -4.28 23.33
C MET A 155 -14.89 -2.80 23.06
N LYS A 156 -14.85 -1.97 24.11
CA LYS A 156 -14.51 -0.55 24.02
C LYS A 156 -13.09 -0.34 23.50
N LEU A 157 -12.12 -1.10 23.99
CA LEU A 157 -10.72 -1.03 23.52
C LEU A 157 -10.60 -1.42 22.05
N TYR A 158 -11.30 -2.46 21.60
CA TYR A 158 -11.39 -2.83 20.19
C TYR A 158 -11.97 -1.69 19.35
N TYR A 159 -13.11 -1.14 19.76
CA TYR A 159 -13.78 -0.08 19.03
C TYR A 159 -12.91 1.17 18.86
N GLU A 160 -12.28 1.65 19.93
CA GLU A 160 -11.39 2.82 19.89
C GLU A 160 -10.18 2.57 18.98
N THR A 161 -9.64 1.36 18.99
CA THR A 161 -8.51 0.99 18.14
C THR A 161 -8.90 0.97 16.66
N ILE A 162 -10.03 0.35 16.33
CA ILE A 162 -10.56 0.33 14.95
C ILE A 162 -10.86 1.75 14.46
N LYS A 163 -11.43 2.61 15.32
CA LYS A 163 -11.71 4.01 15.00
C LYS A 163 -10.42 4.76 14.65
N LYS A 164 -9.35 4.60 15.43
CA LYS A 164 -8.03 5.19 15.15
C LYS A 164 -7.44 4.66 13.84
N LEU A 165 -7.53 3.36 13.57
CA LEU A 165 -7.07 2.77 12.31
C LEU A 165 -7.83 3.31 11.11
N LYS A 166 -9.15 3.49 11.22
CA LYS A 166 -9.99 4.05 10.15
C LYS A 166 -9.64 5.51 9.83
N ILE A 167 -9.34 6.31 10.85
CA ILE A 167 -8.88 7.70 10.67
C ILE A 167 -7.54 7.72 9.92
N ALA A 168 -6.59 6.85 10.31
CA ALA A 168 -5.31 6.75 9.62
C ALA A 168 -5.43 6.33 8.15
N ASP A 169 -6.42 5.50 7.81
CA ASP A 169 -6.70 5.10 6.42
C ASP A 169 -7.31 6.25 5.59
N LEU A 170 -8.21 7.04 6.19
CA LEU A 170 -8.81 8.22 5.56
C LEU A 170 -7.76 9.31 5.28
N ASP A 171 -6.82 9.55 6.19
CA ASP A 171 -5.73 10.51 5.93
C ASP A 171 -4.76 10.03 4.85
N ARG A 172 -4.57 8.70 4.69
CA ARG A 172 -3.82 8.12 3.55
C ARG A 172 -4.51 8.26 2.21
N SER A 173 -5.85 8.29 2.17
CA SER A 173 -6.60 8.48 0.92
C SER A 173 -6.35 9.85 0.24
N ARG A 174 -5.70 10.78 0.94
CA ARG A 174 -5.19 12.05 0.38
C ARG A 174 -3.87 11.90 -0.37
N PHE A 175 -3.14 10.81 -0.17
CA PHE A 175 -1.94 10.44 -0.94
C PHE A 175 -2.33 9.45 -2.05
N LYS A 176 -3.05 9.94 -3.06
CA LYS A 176 -3.20 9.19 -4.31
C LYS A 176 -1.88 9.28 -5.07
N PHE A 177 -1.14 8.17 -5.14
CA PHE A 177 -0.23 7.98 -6.27
C PHE A 177 -1.12 7.87 -7.51
N GLY A 178 -0.97 8.84 -8.43
CA GLY A 178 -1.74 8.91 -9.68
C GLY A 178 -1.69 7.59 -10.45
N GLY A 179 -2.81 7.26 -11.10
CA GLY A 179 -3.05 6.01 -11.80
C GLY A 179 -2.21 5.79 -13.06
#